data_AF-A0A3Q0JKT8-F1
#
_entry.id   AF-A0A3Q0JKT8-F1
#
_cell.length_a   1.000
_cell.length_b   1.000
_cell.length_c   1.000
_cell.angle_alpha   90.00
_cell.angle_beta   90.00
_cell.angle_gamma   90.00
#
_symmetry.space_group_name_H-M   'P 1'
#
loop_
_entity.id
_entity.type
_entity.pdbx_description
1 polymer ?
#
loop_
_entity_poly.entity_id
_entity_poly.type
_entity_poly.pdbx_seq_one_letter_code
_entity_poly.pdbx_strand_id
1 'polypeptide(L)'
;MLGFLFRSTKDFSNVLPLKILYCSLVRGILEFASPVWNPYYDVHSTALERIQHRALKYMARKFNLGYTSYKDVERALNLLPLSNRRTLYDTITFFKILNSQIDTPDLLGKINI
;
A
#
# COMPACT_ATOMS: atom_id res chain seq x y z
N MET A 1 12.15 -1.87 -7.85
CA MET A 1 11.40 -0.59 -7.80
C MET A 1 11.97 0.42 -6.79
N LEU A 2 11.96 0.16 -5.48
CA LEU A 2 12.40 1.15 -4.47
C LEU A 2 13.82 1.68 -4.68
N GLY A 3 14.78 0.82 -5.01
CA GLY A 3 16.15 1.25 -5.27
C GLY A 3 16.29 2.21 -6.45
N PHE A 4 15.45 2.04 -7.48
CA PHE A 4 15.37 3.00 -8.59
C PHE A 4 14.85 4.34 -8.10
N LEU A 5 13.72 4.33 -7.39
CA LEU A 5 13.10 5.53 -6.83
C LEU A 5 14.08 6.31 -5.93
N PHE A 6 14.82 5.64 -5.05
CA PHE A 6 15.80 6.32 -4.17
C PHE A 6 16.99 6.93 -4.90
N ARG A 7 17.43 6.33 -6.01
CA ARG A 7 18.55 6.87 -6.82
C ARG A 7 18.08 8.05 -7.67
N SER A 8 16.94 7.91 -8.32
CA SER A 8 16.41 8.92 -9.25
C SER A 8 15.86 10.16 -8.54
N THR A 9 15.58 10.08 -7.23
CA THR A 9 15.02 11.19 -6.45
C THR A 9 16.04 11.79 -5.49
N LYS A 10 17.33 11.50 -5.64
CA LYS A 10 18.39 11.98 -4.74
C LYS A 10 18.40 13.51 -4.60
N ASP A 11 18.11 14.23 -5.68
CA ASP A 11 18.18 15.70 -5.72
C ASP A 11 16.88 16.39 -5.29
N PHE A 12 15.83 15.63 -4.96
CA PHE A 12 14.57 16.21 -4.52
C PHE A 12 14.72 16.89 -3.16
N SER A 13 14.28 18.14 -3.06
CA SER A 13 14.24 18.93 -1.81
C SER A 13 12.89 18.87 -1.09
N ASN A 14 11.83 18.40 -1.75
CA ASN A 14 10.49 18.25 -1.18
C ASN A 14 10.08 16.77 -1.10
N VAL A 15 9.38 16.40 -0.02
CA VAL A 15 8.87 15.04 0.18
C VAL A 15 7.63 14.71 -0.66
N LEU A 16 6.84 15.71 -1.05
CA LEU A 16 5.57 15.50 -1.77
C LEU A 16 5.76 14.80 -3.13
N PRO A 17 6.70 15.23 -4.02
CA PRO A 17 6.92 14.54 -5.28
C PRO A 17 7.43 13.11 -5.07
N LEU A 18 8.26 12.89 -4.05
CA LEU A 18 8.75 11.56 -3.70
C LEU A 18 7.63 10.63 -3.23
N LYS A 19 6.72 11.15 -2.39
CA LYS A 19 5.50 10.45 -1.96
C LYS A 19 4.65 10.06 -3.17
N ILE A 20 4.42 10.99 -4.09
CA ILE A 20 3.61 10.74 -5.30
C ILE A 20 4.23 9.62 -6.14
N LEU A 21 5.54 9.68 -6.40
CA LEU A 21 6.26 8.64 -7.14
C LEU A 21 6.21 7.28 -6.42
N TYR A 22 6.32 7.26 -5.09
CA TYR A 22 6.18 6.02 -4.33
C TYR A 22 4.77 5.44 -4.48
N CYS A 23 3.75 6.29 -4.38
CA CYS A 23 2.35 5.89 -4.49
C CYS A 23 2.00 5.35 -5.88
N SER A 24 2.54 5.95 -6.95
CA SER A 24 2.24 5.53 -8.32
C SER A 24 3.03 4.30 -8.75
N LEU A 25 4.33 4.26 -8.47
CA LEU A 25 5.23 3.22 -9.00
C LEU A 25 5.34 2.00 -8.09
N VAL A 26 5.50 2.21 -6.78
CA VAL A 26 5.77 1.10 -5.85
C VAL A 26 4.45 0.59 -5.27
N ARG A 27 3.67 1.50 -4.68
CA ARG A 27 2.41 1.12 -4.02
C ARG A 27 1.37 0.60 -5.02
N GLY A 28 1.31 1.18 -6.23
CA GLY A 28 0.46 0.66 -7.30
C GLY A 28 0.73 -0.82 -7.62
N ILE A 29 2.00 -1.23 -7.69
CA ILE A 29 2.38 -2.64 -7.92
C ILE A 29 1.99 -3.52 -6.72
N LEU A 30 2.19 -3.02 -5.50
CA LEU A 30 1.84 -3.75 -4.27
C LEU A 30 0.35 -3.89 -4.02
N GLU A 31 -0.49 -3.09 -4.68
CA GLU A 31 -1.95 -3.11 -4.48
C GLU A 31 -2.69 -3.74 -5.66
N PHE A 32 -2.01 -3.88 -6.80
CA PHE A 32 -2.57 -4.48 -8.00
C PHE A 32 -3.10 -5.89 -7.72
N ALA A 33 -4.37 -6.13 -8.04
CA ALA A 33 -5.06 -7.40 -7.82
C ALA A 33 -5.00 -7.92 -6.37
N SER A 34 -4.81 -7.04 -5.38
CA SER A 34 -4.71 -7.43 -3.95
C SER A 34 -5.85 -8.33 -3.45
N PRO A 35 -7.12 -8.20 -3.87
CA PRO A 35 -8.18 -9.10 -3.44
C PRO A 35 -8.00 -10.57 -3.86
N VAL A 36 -7.14 -10.83 -4.85
CA VAL A 36 -6.89 -12.19 -5.35
C VAL A 36 -5.76 -12.86 -4.56
N TRP A 37 -4.72 -12.12 -4.18
CA TRP A 37 -3.50 -12.69 -3.58
C TRP A 37 -3.27 -12.29 -2.12
N ASN A 38 -4.14 -11.48 -1.51
CA ASN A 38 -3.95 -10.98 -0.15
C ASN A 38 -3.52 -12.12 0.79
N PRO A 39 -2.29 -12.09 1.36
CA PRO A 39 -1.76 -13.23 2.05
C PRO A 39 -2.50 -13.49 3.36
N TYR A 40 -2.82 -14.76 3.61
CA TYR A 40 -3.42 -15.20 4.86
C TYR A 40 -2.42 -15.20 6.04
N TYR A 41 -1.16 -15.57 5.77
CA TYR A 41 -0.14 -15.65 6.82
C TYR A 41 0.50 -14.31 7.11
N ASP A 42 0.65 -14.03 8.40
CA ASP A 42 1.14 -12.74 8.91
C ASP A 42 2.60 -12.46 8.52
N VAL A 43 3.40 -13.52 8.29
CA VAL A 43 4.78 -13.42 7.80
C VAL A 43 4.84 -12.72 6.44
N HIS A 44 3.93 -13.06 5.53
CA HIS A 44 3.88 -12.46 4.19
C HIS A 44 3.28 -11.05 4.24
N SER A 45 2.26 -10.82 5.08
CA SER A 45 1.71 -9.48 5.32
C SER A 45 2.79 -8.53 5.86
N THR A 46 3.56 -8.99 6.84
CA THR A 46 4.71 -8.25 7.41
C THR A 46 5.80 -8.00 6.37
N ALA A 47 6.07 -8.97 5.49
CA ALA A 47 7.05 -8.80 4.41
C ALA A 47 6.66 -7.68 3.44
N LEU A 48 5.37 -7.53 3.12
CA LEU A 48 4.85 -6.42 2.32
C LEU A 48 4.98 -5.09 3.08
N GLU A 49 4.62 -5.06 4.36
CA GLU A 49 4.70 -3.85 5.18
C GLU A 49 6.15 -3.33 5.31
N ARG A 50 7.14 -4.24 5.36
CA ARG A 50 8.56 -3.88 5.34
C ARG A 50 8.95 -3.06 4.10
N ILE A 51 8.28 -3.25 2.97
CA ILE A 51 8.53 -2.47 1.74
C ILE A 51 8.11 -1.01 1.97
N GLN A 52 6.94 -0.77 2.54
CA GLN A 52 6.48 0.56 2.94
C GLN A 52 7.39 1.17 4.00
N HIS A 53 7.72 0.43 5.06
CA HIS A 53 8.62 0.90 6.11
C HIS A 53 10.00 1.32 5.58
N ARG A 54 10.53 0.61 4.58
CA ARG A 54 11.80 0.99 3.94
C ARG A 54 11.69 2.31 3.19
N ALA A 55 10.57 2.57 2.51
CA ALA A 55 10.29 3.85 1.87
C ALA A 55 10.14 4.99 2.88
N LEU A 56 9.36 4.77 3.93
CA LEU A 56 9.15 5.73 5.01
C LEU A 56 10.46 6.09 5.72
N LYS A 57 11.30 5.10 6.03
CA LYS A 57 12.62 5.32 6.65
C LYS A 57 13.51 6.19 5.76
N TYR A 58 13.50 5.96 4.45
CA TYR A 58 14.26 6.79 3.50
C TYR A 58 13.73 8.24 3.49
N MET A 59 12.41 8.42 3.39
CA MET A 59 11.78 9.74 3.38
C MET A 59 12.04 10.50 4.69
N ALA A 60 11.87 9.84 5.84
CA ALA A 60 12.10 10.44 7.15
C ALA A 60 13.54 10.89 7.35
N ARG A 61 14.51 10.07 6.95
CA ARG A 61 15.94 10.43 7.01
C ARG A 61 16.28 11.56 6.04
N LYS A 62 15.68 11.57 4.86
CA LYS A 62 16.00 12.55 3.82
C LYS A 62 15.43 13.94 4.13
N PHE A 63 14.23 14.01 4.70
CA PHE A 63 13.52 15.28 4.96
C PHE A 63 13.42 15.64 6.45
N ASN A 64 14.15 14.95 7.32
CA ASN A 64 14.19 15.18 8.77
C ASN A 64 12.79 15.26 9.42
N LEU A 65 11.88 14.36 9.03
CA LEU A 65 10.46 14.39 9.42
C LEU A 65 10.17 14.05 10.89
N GLY A 66 11.18 13.91 11.75
CA GLY A 66 11.04 13.36 13.10
C GLY A 66 10.71 11.86 13.05
N TYR A 67 11.71 11.02 13.33
CA TYR A 67 11.56 9.57 13.25
C TYR A 67 11.50 8.97 14.66
N THR A 68 10.32 8.96 15.27
CA THR A 68 10.03 8.25 16.53
C THR A 68 9.42 6.88 16.26
N SER A 69 8.47 6.80 15.33
CA SER A 69 7.82 5.55 14.91
C SER A 69 7.41 5.62 13.43
N TYR A 70 7.28 4.45 12.78
CA TYR A 70 6.75 4.36 11.42
C TYR A 70 5.37 5.01 11.29
N LYS A 71 4.51 4.83 12.31
CA LYS A 71 3.16 5.40 12.37
C LYS A 71 3.14 6.93 12.34
N ASP A 72 4.20 7.57 12.83
CA ASP A 72 4.28 9.04 12.88
C ASP A 72 4.63 9.58 11.49
N VAL A 73 5.57 8.92 10.80
CA VAL A 73 5.91 9.24 9.41
C VAL A 73 4.74 8.96 8.46
N GLU A 74 4.00 7.86 8.69
CA GLU A 74 2.77 7.56 7.95
C GLU A 74 1.74 8.66 8.09
N ARG A 75 1.49 9.13 9.32
CA ARG A 75 0.58 10.24 9.60
C ARG A 75 1.07 11.54 8.97
N ALA A 76 2.35 11.89 9.14
CA ALA A 76 2.94 13.09 8.55
C ALA A 76 2.83 13.09 7.01
N LEU A 77 2.95 11.92 6.38
CA LEU A 77 2.84 11.76 4.94
C LEU A 77 1.43 11.44 4.46
N ASN A 78 0.42 11.34 5.33
CA ASN A 78 -0.93 10.88 4.98
C ASN A 78 -0.90 9.57 4.17
N LEU A 79 -0.19 8.58 4.68
CA LEU A 79 -0.11 7.23 4.13
C LEU A 79 -0.77 6.25 5.11
N LEU A 80 -1.63 5.38 4.58
CA LEU A 80 -2.19 4.27 5.33
C LEU A 80 -1.24 3.06 5.27
N PRO A 81 -1.21 2.21 6.30
CA PRO A 81 -0.55 0.90 6.23
C PRO A 81 -1.06 0.09 5.04
N LEU A 82 -0.18 -0.73 4.44
CA LEU A 82 -0.58 -1.53 3.28
C LEU A 82 -1.63 -2.58 3.67
N SER A 83 -1.58 -3.12 4.89
CA SER A 83 -2.62 -4.01 5.44
C SER A 83 -4.02 -3.40 5.33
N ASN A 84 -4.19 -2.18 5.82
CA ASN A 84 -5.48 -1.49 5.83
C ASN A 84 -5.99 -1.23 4.41
N ARG A 85 -5.07 -0.93 3.49
CA ARG A 85 -5.42 -0.70 2.08
C ARG A 85 -5.88 -2.00 1.40
N ARG A 86 -5.22 -3.13 1.65
CA ARG A 86 -5.68 -4.44 1.16
C ARG A 86 -7.09 -4.77 1.67
N THR A 87 -7.34 -4.63 2.97
CA THR A 87 -8.68 -4.83 3.54
C THR A 87 -9.74 -3.91 2.91
N LEU A 88 -9.38 -2.67 2.60
CA LEU A 88 -10.26 -1.74 1.89
C LEU A 88 -10.56 -2.21 0.47
N TYR A 89 -9.57 -2.71 -0.28
CA TYR A 89 -9.82 -3.27 -1.61
C TYR A 89 -10.65 -4.56 -1.56
N ASP A 90 -10.43 -5.41 -0.55
CA ASP A 90 -11.20 -6.63 -0.33
C ASP A 90 -12.68 -6.29 -0.08
N THR A 91 -12.94 -5.33 0.81
CA THR A 91 -14.30 -4.88 1.13
C THR A 91 -14.99 -4.19 -0.05
N ILE A 92 -14.27 -3.37 -0.82
CA ILE A 92 -14.82 -2.78 -2.05
C ILE A 92 -15.16 -3.88 -3.06
N THR A 93 -14.29 -4.86 -3.23
CA THR A 93 -14.51 -5.96 -4.18
C THR A 93 -15.70 -6.80 -3.75
N PHE A 94 -15.79 -7.14 -2.46
CA PHE A 94 -16.92 -7.85 -1.89
C PHE A 94 -18.25 -7.09 -2.11
N PHE A 95 -18.28 -5.79 -1.81
CA PHE A 95 -19.46 -4.95 -2.06
C PHE A 95 -19.87 -4.95 -3.53
N LYS A 96 -18.90 -4.86 -4.44
CA LYS A 96 -19.17 -4.90 -5.89
C LYS A 96 -19.73 -6.24 -6.36
N ILE A 97 -19.26 -7.35 -5.80
CA ILE A 97 -19.80 -8.69 -6.08
C ILE A 97 -21.27 -8.75 -5.64
N LEU A 98 -21.59 -8.30 -4.42
CA LEU A 98 -22.97 -8.33 -3.90
C LEU A 98 -23.95 -7.50 -4.72
N ASN A 99 -23.50 -6.38 -5.28
CA ASN A 99 -24.34 -5.50 -6.09
C ASN A 99 -24.29 -5.82 -7.59
N SER A 100 -23.77 -7.00 -7.97
CA SER A 100 -23.63 -7.43 -9.37
C SER A 100 -22.89 -6.42 -10.25
N GLN A 101 -21.96 -5.64 -9.69
CA GLN A 101 -21.08 -4.74 -10.43
C GLN A 101 -19.84 -5.46 -10.99
N ILE A 102 -19.64 -6.73 -10.61
CA ILE A 102 -18.61 -7.63 -11.11
C ILE A 102 -19.29 -8.94 -11.50
N ASP A 103 -19.19 -9.31 -12.78
CA ASP A 103 -19.75 -10.56 -13.30
C ASP A 103 -18.94 -11.78 -12.80
N THR A 104 -19.28 -12.24 -11.59
CA THR A 104 -18.69 -13.44 -10.97
C THR A 104 -19.77 -14.32 -10.35
N PRO A 105 -20.60 -15.00 -11.17
CA PRO A 105 -21.71 -15.81 -10.67
C PRO A 105 -21.26 -16.94 -9.74
N ASP A 106 -20.06 -17.51 -9.97
CA ASP A 106 -19.50 -18.57 -9.12
C ASP A 106 -19.14 -18.09 -7.71
N LEU A 107 -18.63 -16.86 -7.58
CA LEU A 107 -18.30 -16.28 -6.28
C LEU A 107 -19.56 -15.82 -5.56
N LEU A 108 -20.51 -15.23 -6.28
CA LEU A 108 -21.80 -14.84 -5.73
C LEU A 108 -22.58 -16.05 -5.20
N GLY A 109 -22.59 -17.16 -5.93
CA GLY A 109 -23.22 -18.41 -5.47
C GLY A 109 -22.55 -19.06 -4.26
N LYS A 110 -21.30 -18.73 -3.95
CA LYS A 110 -20.59 -19.18 -2.73
C LYS A 110 -20.82 -18.28 -1.53
N ILE A 111 -21.27 -17.05 -1.75
CA ILE A 111 -21.60 -16.11 -0.69
C ILE A 111 -23.01 -16.46 -0.21
N ASN A 112 -23.08 -17.34 0.78
CA ASN A 112 -24.35 -17.75 1.39
C ASN A 112 -24.81 -16.61 2.32
N ILE A 113 -25.74 -15.78 1.84
CA ILE A 113 -26.42 -14.73 2.62
C ILE A 113 -27.88 -15.12 2.79
#